data_AF-A0A945TMH1-F1
#
_entry.id   AF-A0A945TMH1-F1
#
_cell.length_a   1.000
_cell.length_b   1.000
_cell.length_c   1.000
_cell.angle_alpha   90.00
_cell.angle_beta   90.00
_cell.angle_gamma   90.00
#
_symmetry.space_group_name_H-M   'P 1'
#
loop_
_entity.id
_entity.type
_entity.pdbx_description
1 polymer ?
#
loop_
_entity_poly.entity_id
_entity_poly.type
_entity_poly.pdbx_seq_one_letter_code
_entity_poly.pdbx_strand_id
1 'polypeptide(L)' 'MTQSRGRRRFGILVPFTNTNIEPDMVLLRPDGVSLHFARMGGYDQDEIPDADQMHGLGAADLTEPLHLLQGVRPDV' A
#
# COMPACT_ATOMS: atom_id res chain seq x y z
N MET A 1 3.47 15.41 -19.89
CA MET A 1 3.39 14.71 -18.60
C MET A 1 2.06 15.07 -17.96
N THR A 2 1.14 14.12 -17.83
CA THR A 2 -0.16 14.39 -17.21
C THR A 2 0.04 14.71 -15.73
N GLN A 3 -0.46 15.86 -15.27
CA GLN A 3 -0.40 16.26 -13.85
C GLN A 3 -1.09 15.18 -13.00
N SER A 4 -0.36 14.52 -12.10
CA SER A 4 -0.90 13.49 -11.18
C SER A 4 -1.58 14.08 -9.95
N ARG A 5 -1.71 15.41 -9.89
CA ARG A 5 -2.09 16.14 -8.67
C ARG A 5 -3.37 16.93 -8.93
N GLY A 6 -4.48 16.46 -8.37
CA GLY A 6 -5.68 17.27 -8.25
C GLY A 6 -7.02 16.53 -8.30
N ARG A 7 -7.07 15.30 -8.84
CA ARG A 7 -8.35 14.58 -8.98
C ARG A 7 -8.70 13.75 -7.75
N ARG A 8 -7.84 12.80 -7.38
CA ARG A 8 -7.98 11.94 -6.18
C ARG A 8 -6.62 11.40 -5.71
N ARG A 9 -6.57 10.94 -4.47
CA ARG A 9 -5.42 10.33 -3.79
C ARG A 9 -5.82 8.96 -3.26
N PHE A 10 -5.09 7.93 -3.64
CA PHE A 10 -5.21 6.60 -3.04
C PHE A 10 -4.10 6.40 -2.01
N GLY A 11 -4.47 5.99 -0.80
CA GLY A 11 -3.54 5.45 0.20
C GLY A 11 -3.54 3.93 0.12
N ILE A 12 -2.39 3.32 -0.10
CA ILE A 12 -2.28 1.87 -0.36
C ILE A 12 -1.35 1.26 0.68
N LEU A 13 -1.91 0.37 1.49
CA LEU A 13 -1.16 -0.51 2.37
C LEU A 13 -0.75 -1.76 1.58
N VAL A 14 0.54 -2.07 1.59
CA VAL A 14 1.09 -3.20 0.83
C VAL A 14 2.10 -3.96 1.68
N PRO A 15 2.09 -5.30 1.69
CA PRO A 15 3.17 -6.10 2.27
C PRO A 15 4.55 -5.66 1.76
N PHE A 16 5.56 -5.59 2.63
CA PHE A 16 6.90 -5.17 2.19
C PHE A 16 7.49 -6.12 1.14
N THR A 17 7.14 -7.41 1.18
CA THR A 17 7.54 -8.46 0.23
C THR A 17 6.79 -8.39 -1.10
N ASN A 18 5.64 -7.70 -1.16
CA ASN A 18 4.89 -7.58 -2.40
C ASN A 18 5.53 -6.52 -3.30
N THR A 19 6.03 -6.98 -4.44
CA THR A 19 6.71 -6.17 -5.46
C THR A 19 5.83 -5.88 -6.67
N ASN A 20 4.64 -6.49 -6.77
CA ASN A 20 3.78 -6.41 -7.95
C ASN A 20 2.75 -5.28 -7.87
N ILE A 21 2.16 -5.05 -6.68
CA ILE A 21 1.04 -4.10 -6.53
C ILE A 21 1.44 -2.68 -6.96
N GLU A 22 2.62 -2.21 -6.57
CA GLU A 22 3.07 -0.85 -6.88
C GLU A 22 3.21 -0.61 -8.39
N PRO A 23 3.97 -1.42 -9.17
CA PRO A 23 4.04 -1.24 -10.62
C PRO A 23 2.69 -1.45 -11.32
N ASP A 24 1.87 -2.42 -10.89
CA ASP A 24 0.55 -2.66 -11.50
C ASP A 24 -0.39 -1.47 -11.29
N MET A 25 -0.40 -0.90 -10.09
CA MET A 25 -1.18 0.30 -9.79
C MET A 25 -0.70 1.51 -10.58
N VAL A 26 0.61 1.64 -10.82
CA VAL A 26 1.16 2.70 -11.66
C VAL A 26 0.68 2.57 -13.11
N LEU A 27 0.61 1.35 -13.64
CA LEU A 27 0.08 1.08 -14.99
C LEU A 27 -1.42 1.38 -15.10
N LEU A 28 -2.18 1.08 -14.05
CA LEU A 28 -3.63 1.29 -14.00
C LEU A 28 -4.04 2.70 -13.55
N ARG A 29 -3.07 3.55 -13.18
CA ARG A 29 -3.35 4.84 -12.55
C ARG A 29 -4.14 5.75 -13.48
N PRO A 30 -5.37 6.16 -13.12
CA PRO A 30 -6.12 7.13 -13.92
C PRO A 30 -5.42 8.49 -13.95
N ASP A 31 -5.68 9.26 -15.01
CA ASP A 31 -5.15 10.62 -15.13
C ASP A 31 -5.61 11.51 -13.98
N GLY A 32 -4.68 12.33 -13.45
CA GLY A 32 -4.97 13.25 -12.34
C GLY A 32 -4.99 12.60 -10.95
N VAL A 33 -4.83 11.28 -10.85
CA VAL A 33 -4.79 10.54 -9.59
C VAL A 33 -3.35 10.38 -9.10
N SER A 34 -3.15 10.49 -7.78
CA SER A 34 -1.89 10.16 -7.11
C SER A 34 -2.04 8.91 -6.26
N LEU A 35 -0.96 8.11 -6.21
CA LEU A 35 -0.88 6.85 -5.47
C LEU A 35 0.19 7.04 -4.39
N HIS A 36 -0.14 6.66 -3.15
CA HIS A 36 0.75 6.79 -2.00
C HIS A 36 0.79 5.45 -1.28
N PHE A 37 1.98 4.91 -1.06
CA PHE A 37 2.17 3.57 -0.53
C PHE A 37 2.81 3.62 0.85
N ALA A 38 2.31 2.80 1.78
CA ALA A 38 3.01 2.47 3.01
C ALA A 38 3.19 0.95 3.07
N ARG A 39 4.43 0.53 3.33
CA ARG A 39 4.79 -0.89 3.39
C ARG A 39 4.58 -1.43 4.79
N MET A 40 3.87 -2.54 4.88
CA MET A 40 3.59 -3.23 6.13
C MET A 40 4.61 -4.35 6.35
N GLY A 41 5.18 -4.40 7.56
CA GLY A 41 6.01 -5.50 8.05
C GLY A 41 5.17 -6.65 8.63
N GLY A 42 5.83 -7.62 9.25
CA GLY A 42 5.17 -8.74 9.94
C GLY A 42 5.14 -10.06 9.17
N TYR A 43 5.83 -10.15 8.04
CA TYR A 43 6.13 -11.43 7.39
C TYR A 43 7.44 -12.00 7.92
N ASP A 44 7.50 -13.32 8.06
CA ASP A 44 8.79 -13.99 7.95
C ASP A 44 9.23 -13.95 6.47
N GLN A 45 10.35 -13.27 6.21
CA GLN A 45 10.90 -13.11 4.87
C GLN A 45 11.35 -14.45 4.26
N ASP A 46 11.57 -15.45 5.09
CA ASP A 46 12.11 -16.75 4.71
C ASP A 46 11.01 -17.84 4.57
N GLU A 47 9.74 -17.50 4.84
CA GLU A 47 8.60 -18.41 4.69
C GLU A 47 7.70 -18.05 3.50
N ILE A 48 7.19 -19.08 2.81
CA ILE A 48 6.10 -18.90 1.83
C ILE A 48 4.83 -18.60 2.62
N PRO A 49 4.15 -17.46 2.40
CA PRO A 49 3.00 -17.08 3.22
C PRO A 49 1.87 -18.09 3.04
N ASP A 50 1.61 -18.85 4.09
CA ASP A 50 0.45 -19.74 4.23
C ASP A 50 -0.71 -19.02 4.93
N ALA A 51 -1.75 -19.76 5.27
CA ALA A 51 -2.94 -19.21 5.93
C ALA A 51 -2.62 -18.55 7.30
N ASP A 52 -1.61 -19.04 8.01
CA ASP A 52 -1.25 -18.54 9.35
C ASP A 52 -0.45 -17.23 9.24
N GLN A 53 0.47 -17.13 8.28
CA GLN A 53 1.13 -15.86 7.95
C GLN A 53 0.12 -14.80 7.44
N MET A 54 -0.91 -15.22 6.69
CA MET A 54 -2.00 -14.33 6.28
C MET A 54 -2.90 -13.89 7.44
N HIS A 55 -3.10 -14.75 8.43
CA HIS A 55 -3.77 -14.36 9.67
C HIS A 55 -2.92 -13.36 10.46
N GLY A 56 -1.61 -13.58 10.55
CA GLY A 56 -0.65 -12.64 11.14
C GLY A 56 -0.67 -11.26 10.49
N LEU A 57 -0.81 -11.20 9.16
CA LEU A 57 -1.01 -9.93 8.44
C LEU A 57 -2.29 -9.20 8.86
N GLY A 58 -3.40 -9.94 9.00
CA GLY A 58 -4.67 -9.36 9.44
C GLY A 58 -4.63 -8.86 10.89
N ALA A 59 -3.75 -9.43 11.70
CA ALA A 59 -3.52 -9.05 13.10
C ALA A 59 -2.37 -8.03 13.28
N ALA A 60 -1.62 -7.72 12.23
CA ALA A 60 -0.48 -6.81 12.29
C ALA A 60 -0.94 -5.40 12.69
N ASP A 61 -0.11 -4.72 13.49
CA ASP A 61 -0.42 -3.34 13.88
C ASP A 61 -0.33 -2.42 12.66
N LEU A 62 -1.49 -1.85 12.30
CA LEU A 62 -1.63 -0.93 11.17
C LEU A 62 -1.47 0.54 11.58
N THR A 63 -1.29 0.83 12.88
CA THR A 63 -1.29 2.19 13.41
C THR A 63 -0.23 3.06 12.75
N GLU A 64 1.02 2.59 12.74
CA GLU A 64 2.16 3.30 12.13
C GLU A 64 1.98 3.54 10.62
N PRO A 65 1.73 2.51 9.77
CA PRO A 65 1.59 2.74 8.33
C PRO A 65 0.33 3.54 7.98
N LEU A 66 -0.75 3.43 8.75
CA LEU A 66 -1.92 4.32 8.60
C LEU A 66 -1.58 5.77 8.97
N HIS A 67 -0.80 6.00 10.03
CA HIS A 67 -0.34 7.34 10.40
C HIS A 67 0.49 7.99 9.28
N LEU A 68 1.39 7.22 8.66
CA LEU A 68 2.17 7.68 7.50
C LEU A 68 1.27 8.07 6.32
N LEU A 69 0.28 7.24 5.99
CA LEU A 69 -0.67 7.54 4.91
C LEU A 69 -1.60 8.72 5.24
N GLN A 70 -1.97 8.93 6.50
CA GLN A 70 -2.80 10.06 6.91
C GLN A 70 -2.16 11.42 6.55
N GLY A 71 -0.83 11.52 6.53
CA GLY A 71 -0.11 12.73 6.14
C GLY A 71 -0.48 13.25 4.74
N VAL A 72 -0.86 12.36 3.82
CA VAL A 72 -1.25 12.75 2.45
C VAL A 72 -2.76 13.02 2.31
N ARG A 73 -3.55 12.75 3.36
CA ARG A 73 -5.01 12.85 3.40
C ARG A 73 -5.63 12.12 2.21
N PRO A 74 -5.50 10.79 2.12
CA PRO A 74 -6.02 10.02 1.00
C PRO A 74 -7.55 10.17 0.94
N ASP A 75 -8.09 10.09 -0.28
CA ASP A 75 -9.54 10.15 -0.49
C ASP A 75 -10.18 8.76 -0.35
N VAL A 76 -9.37 7.71 -0.54
CA VAL A 76 -9.64 6.28 -0.28
C VAL A 76 -8.35 5.64 0.19
#